data_AF-A0A8T5U2U1-F1
#
_entry.id   AF-A0A8T5U2U1-F1
#
_cell.length_a   1.000
_cell.length_b   1.000
_cell.length_c   1.000
_cell.angle_alpha   90.00
_cell.angle_beta   90.00
_cell.angle_gamma   90.00
#
_symmetry.space_group_name_H-M   'P 1'
#
loop_
_entity.id
_entity.type
_entity.pdbx_description
1 polymer ?
#
loop_
_entity_poly.entity_id
_entity_poly.type
_entity_poly.pdbx_seq_one_letter_code
_entity_poly.pdbx_strand_id
1 'polypeptide(L)'
;MDKLNIREGMTEEEIDVVVNKALDMMTLKEKVASMSGNNFYLLVLKDRKFGVRAYPGGGVKRLNIPPFLFTDGTKGVNMPGSTCFPVSMA
;
A
#
# COMPACT_ATOMS: atom_id res chain seq x y z
N MET A 1 -21.32 5.65 -12.39
CA MET A 1 -20.55 5.19 -11.22
C MET A 1 -19.97 6.42 -10.57
N ASP A 2 -20.34 6.66 -9.31
CA ASP A 2 -19.74 7.72 -8.50
C ASP A 2 -18.23 7.53 -8.47
N LYS A 3 -17.47 8.51 -8.99
CA LYS A 3 -16.01 8.48 -8.94
C LYS A 3 -15.56 8.99 -7.57
N LEU A 4 -14.54 8.35 -7.01
CA LEU A 4 -13.84 8.89 -5.85
C LEU A 4 -12.96 10.05 -6.35
N ASN A 5 -13.20 11.25 -5.83
CA ASN A 5 -12.43 12.45 -6.18
C ASN A 5 -11.20 12.56 -5.27
N ILE A 6 -10.26 11.63 -5.43
CA ILE A 6 -9.01 11.62 -4.65
C ILE A 6 -8.05 12.67 -5.25
N ARG A 7 -7.54 13.59 -4.42
CA ARG A 7 -6.57 14.62 -4.82
C ARG A 7 -5.46 14.75 -3.78
N GLU A 8 -4.31 15.25 -4.19
CA GLU A 8 -3.23 15.60 -3.25
C GLU A 8 -3.63 16.84 -2.42
N GLY A 9 -3.18 16.90 -1.17
CA GLY A 9 -3.46 18.03 -0.26
C GLY A 9 -4.91 18.12 0.23
N MET A 10 -5.60 16.98 0.40
CA MET A 10 -6.89 16.93 1.09
C MET A 10 -6.72 17.16 2.60
N THR A 11 -7.70 17.79 3.25
CA THR A 11 -7.77 17.86 4.71
C THR A 11 -8.16 16.50 5.30
N GLU A 12 -7.97 16.32 6.60
CA GLU A 12 -8.35 15.08 7.30
C GLU A 12 -9.85 14.79 7.15
N GLU A 13 -10.69 15.82 7.23
CA GLU A 13 -12.15 15.68 7.03
C GLU A 13 -12.51 15.30 5.59
N GLU A 14 -11.83 15.87 4.60
CA GLU A 14 -12.02 15.51 3.20
C GLU A 14 -11.61 14.07 2.92
N ILE A 15 -10.49 13.62 3.50
CA ILE A 15 -10.03 12.23 3.44
C ILE A 15 -11.09 11.31 4.03
N ASP A 16 -11.61 11.62 5.22
CA ASP A 16 -12.63 10.81 5.89
C ASP A 16 -13.91 10.68 5.07
N VAL A 17 -14.37 11.76 4.45
CA VAL A 17 -15.55 11.72 3.56
C VAL A 17 -15.31 10.77 2.37
N VAL A 18 -14.13 10.84 1.75
CA VAL A 18 -13.78 9.97 0.61
C VAL A 18 -13.62 8.51 1.05
N VAL A 19 -12.99 8.26 2.21
CA VAL A 19 -12.79 6.92 2.76
C VAL A 19 -14.13 6.27 3.09
N ASN A 20 -15.04 6.97 3.78
CA ASN A 20 -16.37 6.45 4.09
C ASN A 20 -17.15 6.12 2.81
N LYS A 21 -17.12 7.01 1.81
CA LYS A 21 -17.74 6.75 0.50
C LYS A 21 -17.13 5.52 -0.18
N ALA A 22 -15.81 5.34 -0.12
CA ALA A 22 -15.14 4.16 -0.66
C ALA A 22 -15.59 2.88 0.06
N LEU A 23 -15.64 2.90 1.39
CA LEU A 23 -16.06 1.77 2.22
C LEU A 23 -17.51 1.36 1.96
N ASP A 24 -18.42 2.31 1.73
CA ASP A 24 -19.81 2.02 1.39
C ASP A 24 -19.94 1.37 0.02
N MET A 25 -19.11 1.79 -0.94
CA MET A 25 -19.09 1.20 -2.28
C MET A 25 -18.40 -0.18 -2.32
N MET A 26 -17.56 -0.52 -1.33
CA MET A 26 -16.80 -1.78 -1.31
C MET A 26 -17.65 -2.97 -0.85
N THR A 27 -17.52 -4.08 -1.57
CA THR A 27 -18.04 -5.38 -1.12
C THR A 27 -17.23 -5.91 0.07
N LEU A 28 -17.80 -6.82 0.85
CA LEU A 28 -17.07 -7.50 1.93
C LEU A 28 -15.78 -8.17 1.44
N LYS A 29 -15.82 -8.80 0.26
CA LYS A 29 -14.65 -9.43 -0.34
C LYS A 29 -13.55 -8.41 -0.65
N GLU A 30 -13.90 -7.24 -1.17
CA GLU A 30 -12.94 -6.15 -1.42
C GLU A 30 -12.36 -5.61 -0.10
N LYS A 31 -13.16 -5.48 0.96
CA LYS A 31 -12.67 -5.06 2.30
C LYS A 31 -11.66 -6.05 2.88
N VAL A 32 -12.00 -7.35 2.86
CA VAL A 32 -11.10 -8.41 3.34
C VAL A 32 -9.82 -8.47 2.49
N ALA A 33 -9.94 -8.35 1.17
CA ALA A 33 -8.79 -8.32 0.28
C ALA A 33 -7.88 -7.12 0.55
N SER A 34 -8.44 -5.94 0.86
CA SER A 34 -7.67 -4.74 1.25
C SER A 34 -6.83 -4.96 2.51
N MET A 35 -7.32 -5.76 3.46
CA MET A 35 -6.61 -6.09 4.71
C MET A 35 -5.59 -7.24 4.57
N SER A 36 -5.51 -7.87 3.40
CA SER A 36 -4.71 -9.07 3.18
C SER A 36 -3.51 -8.79 2.27
N GLY A 37 -2.33 -9.26 2.67
CA GLY A 37 -1.14 -9.24 1.82
C GLY A 37 -1.29 -10.19 0.62
N ASN A 38 -0.84 -9.77 -0.56
CA ASN A 38 -0.95 -10.56 -1.78
C ASN A 38 0.42 -11.06 -2.24
N ASN A 39 0.51 -12.36 -2.58
CA ASN A 39 1.65 -12.98 -3.26
C ASN A 39 3.02 -12.86 -2.57
N PHE A 40 3.08 -12.52 -1.28
CA PHE A 40 4.33 -12.30 -0.55
C PHE A 40 5.34 -13.45 -0.73
N TYR A 41 4.96 -14.67 -0.37
CA TYR A 41 5.84 -15.84 -0.47
C TYR A 41 6.27 -16.15 -1.90
N LEU A 42 5.37 -15.98 -2.88
CA LEU A 42 5.68 -16.20 -4.30
C LEU A 42 6.72 -15.19 -4.80
N LEU A 43 6.62 -13.92 -4.37
CA LEU A 43 7.57 -12.88 -4.73
C LEU A 43 8.94 -13.12 -4.09
N VAL A 44 8.96 -13.50 -2.80
CA VAL A 44 10.21 -13.84 -2.10
C VAL A 44 10.91 -15.04 -2.75
N LEU A 45 10.15 -16.09 -3.12
CA LEU A 45 10.69 -17.25 -3.83
C LEU A 45 11.23 -16.88 -5.22
N LYS A 46 10.52 -16.01 -5.95
CA LYS A 46 10.93 -15.53 -7.27
C LYS A 46 12.20 -14.69 -7.21
N ASP A 47 12.29 -13.78 -6.25
CA ASP A 47 13.41 -12.86 -6.10
C ASP A 47 14.63 -13.51 -5.42
N ARG A 48 14.42 -14.65 -4.74
CA ARG A 48 15.43 -15.38 -3.96
C ARG A 48 16.13 -14.54 -2.88
N LYS A 49 15.63 -13.33 -2.63
CA LYS A 49 16.15 -12.36 -1.67
C LYS A 49 14.97 -11.51 -1.17
N PHE A 50 14.99 -11.22 0.12
CA PHE A 50 14.05 -10.27 0.72
C PHE A 50 14.49 -8.84 0.42
N GLY A 51 13.52 -7.93 0.23
CA GLY A 51 13.80 -6.50 0.02
C GLY A 51 14.28 -6.17 -1.38
N VAL A 52 13.98 -7.00 -2.39
CA VAL A 52 14.28 -6.65 -3.79
C VAL A 52 13.24 -5.68 -4.36
N ARG A 53 12.01 -5.74 -3.85
CA ARG A 53 10.87 -4.93 -4.27
C ARG A 53 9.97 -4.60 -3.08
N ALA A 54 9.12 -3.59 -3.24
CA ALA A 54 8.00 -3.37 -2.34
C ALA A 54 6.91 -4.44 -2.56
N TYR A 55 6.36 -4.96 -1.48
CA TYR A 55 5.39 -6.05 -1.50
C TYR A 55 3.97 -5.49 -1.54
N PRO A 56 3.11 -5.95 -2.46
CA PRO A 56 1.75 -5.46 -2.57
C PRO A 56 0.86 -6.03 -1.46
N GLY A 57 0.23 -5.12 -0.74
CA GLY A 57 -0.95 -5.36 0.07
C GLY A 57 -2.21 -5.47 -0.78
N GLY A 58 -3.33 -5.24 -0.10
CA GLY A 58 -4.63 -5.17 -0.74
C GLY A 58 -4.92 -3.84 -1.42
N GLY A 59 -5.86 -3.85 -2.34
CA GLY A 59 -6.32 -2.70 -3.12
C GLY A 59 -7.61 -3.02 -3.87
N VAL A 60 -8.26 -2.01 -4.45
CA VAL A 60 -9.61 -2.16 -5.04
C VAL A 60 -9.61 -1.67 -6.48
N LYS A 61 -9.31 -2.57 -7.43
CA LYS A 61 -9.21 -2.25 -8.86
C LYS A 61 -10.48 -1.59 -9.41
N ARG A 62 -11.67 -2.06 -9.00
CA ARG A 62 -12.97 -1.53 -9.46
C ARG A 62 -13.18 -0.06 -9.09
N LEU A 63 -12.68 0.35 -7.92
CA LEU A 63 -12.76 1.73 -7.44
C LEU A 63 -11.50 2.55 -7.81
N ASN A 64 -10.60 1.98 -8.63
CA ASN A 64 -9.33 2.59 -8.99
C ASN A 64 -8.43 2.92 -7.78
N ILE A 65 -8.54 2.14 -6.70
CA ILE A 65 -7.69 2.28 -5.51
C ILE A 65 -6.46 1.37 -5.72
N PRO A 66 -5.24 1.93 -5.83
CA PRO A 66 -4.03 1.14 -6.02
C PRO A 66 -3.73 0.27 -4.80
N PRO A 67 -2.98 -0.82 -4.96
CA PRO A 67 -2.53 -1.62 -3.83
C PRO A 67 -1.55 -0.82 -2.96
N PHE A 68 -1.68 -0.96 -1.65
CA PHE A 68 -0.70 -0.40 -0.71
C PHE A 68 0.60 -1.20 -0.78
N LEU A 69 1.75 -0.55 -0.97
CA LEU A 69 3.04 -1.23 -1.12
C LEU A 69 3.85 -1.13 0.18
N PHE A 70 4.36 -2.27 0.65
CA PHE A 70 5.17 -2.36 1.87
C PHE A 70 6.64 -2.59 1.54
N THR A 71 7.51 -1.79 2.15
CA THR A 71 8.96 -1.99 2.16
C THR A 71 9.48 -1.76 3.56
N ASP A 72 10.46 -2.55 3.97
CA ASP A 72 11.13 -2.37 5.25
C ASP A 72 12.24 -1.30 5.10
N GLY A 73 12.82 -0.90 6.24
CA GLY A 73 14.12 -0.26 6.30
C GLY A 73 14.20 0.84 7.37
N THR A 74 14.75 0.46 8.53
CA THR A 74 15.01 1.37 9.66
C THR A 74 16.06 2.46 9.35
N LYS A 75 16.81 2.30 8.25
CA LYS A 75 17.87 3.20 7.79
C LYS A 75 17.58 3.82 6.42
N GLY A 76 16.31 3.93 6.05
CA GLY A 76 15.89 4.22 4.67
C GLY A 76 15.40 2.97 3.95
N VAL A 77 14.98 3.09 2.69
CA VAL A 77 14.28 2.02 1.96
C VAL A 77 15.17 0.78 1.76
N ASN A 78 14.71 -0.39 2.22
CA ASN A 78 15.38 -1.68 2.00
C ASN A 78 15.09 -2.22 0.59
N MET A 79 15.61 -1.51 -0.43
CA MET A 79 15.57 -1.90 -1.83
C MET A 79 16.90 -1.60 -2.55
N PRO A 80 17.32 -2.41 -3.54
CA PRO A 80 18.55 -2.16 -4.31
C PRO A 80 18.56 -0.76 -4.92
N GLY A 81 19.68 -0.05 -4.78
CA GLY A 81 19.84 1.32 -5.29
C GLY A 81 19.31 2.43 -4.37
N SER A 82 18.82 2.10 -3.18
CA SER A 82 18.39 3.08 -2.17
C SER A 82 19.54 3.62 -1.33
N THR A 83 19.39 4.83 -0.81
CA THR A 83 20.34 5.45 0.13
C THR A 83 20.22 4.83 1.53
N CYS A 84 21.34 4.48 2.14
CA CYS A 84 21.43 4.05 3.54
C CYS A 84 21.80 5.23 4.44
N PHE A 85 20.89 5.63 5.31
CA PHE A 85 21.10 6.69 6.30
C PHE A 85 21.75 6.14 7.59
N PRO A 86 22.36 6.99 8.43
CA PRO A 86 22.78 6.61 9.77
C PRO A 86 21.62 6.05 10.61
N VAL A 87 21.91 5.16 11.55
CA VAL A 87 20.90 4.70 12.52
C VAL A 87 20.56 5.82 13.50
N SER A 88 19.37 5.77 14.09
CA SER A 88 18.93 6.75 15.10
C SER A 88 19.82 6.83 16.36
N MET A 89 20.64 5.80 16.61
CA MET A 89 21.58 5.74 17.73
C MET A 89 23.00 6.19 17.36
N ALA A 90 23.27 6.47 16.08
CA ALA A 90 24.58 6.90 15.57
C ALA A 90 24.74 8.41 15.62
#